data_AF-A0A7J5CBN2-F1
#
_entry.id   AF-A0A7J5CBN2-F1
#
_cell.length_a   1.000
_cell.length_b   1.000
_cell.length_c   1.000
_cell.angle_alpha   90.00
_cell.angle_beta   90.00
_cell.angle_gamma   90.00
#
_symmetry.space_group_name_H-M   'P 1'
#
loop_
_entity.id
_entity.type
_entity.pdbx_description
1 polymer ?
#
loop_
_entity_poly.entity_id
_entity_poly.type
_entity_poly.pdbx_seq_one_letter_code
_entity_poly.pdbx_strand_id
1 'polypeptide(L)'
;METWFDGQTLMPLRVRTDGADTSVDGPDEPGSTAEDNRNIVAAGGDPTFPTPRFLASLPTEPKALRARLDEVTYGGLTVRPGREWQPVVQLWALLSRAEPRLSPELRVALYQVIAGLPGLVASEVTVDGRRCWAVGLKSMNGDLTAILFDQRSGRAAGHRRQRSVSGTPAPGGAPPTVSQTLWTFAVVPDTNRTE
;
A
#
# COMPACT_ATOMS: atom_id res chain seq x y z
N MET A 1 0.87 -10.99 2.33
CA MET A 1 1.17 -10.61 0.94
C MET A 1 2.68 -10.58 0.79
N GLU A 2 3.22 -11.22 -0.24
CA GLU A 2 4.66 -11.31 -0.50
C GLU A 2 4.99 -10.64 -1.82
N THR A 3 5.97 -9.74 -1.83
CA THR A 3 6.49 -9.08 -3.04
C THR A 3 7.92 -9.54 -3.29
N TRP A 4 8.15 -10.18 -4.43
CA TRP A 4 9.49 -10.57 -4.87
C TRP A 4 10.06 -9.53 -5.81
N PHE A 5 11.32 -9.14 -5.62
CA PHE A 5 12.03 -8.23 -6.51
C PHE A 5 13.10 -8.95 -7.33
N ASP A 6 13.28 -8.52 -8.57
CA ASP A 6 14.45 -8.81 -9.40
C ASP A 6 15.69 -8.21 -8.73
N GLY A 7 16.72 -9.03 -8.53
CA GLY A 7 18.00 -8.59 -7.95
C GLY A 7 18.76 -7.57 -8.79
N GLN A 8 18.53 -7.49 -10.11
CA GLN A 8 19.22 -6.55 -11.00
C GLN A 8 18.45 -5.23 -11.19
N THR A 9 17.16 -5.32 -11.51
CA THR A 9 16.34 -4.13 -11.81
C THR A 9 15.58 -3.60 -10.59
N LEU A 10 15.52 -4.37 -9.50
CA LEU A 10 14.68 -4.11 -8.34
C LEU A 10 13.21 -3.91 -8.70
N MET A 11 12.78 -4.52 -9.83
CA MET A 11 11.38 -4.60 -10.24
C MET A 11 10.66 -5.66 -9.44
N PRO A 12 9.41 -5.42 -9.02
CA PRO A 12 8.60 -6.51 -8.51
C PRO A 12 8.44 -7.54 -9.65
N LEU A 13 8.78 -8.80 -9.38
CA LEU A 13 8.63 -9.93 -10.30
C LEU A 13 7.28 -10.62 -10.11
N ARG A 14 6.81 -10.67 -8.87
CA ARG A 14 5.58 -11.37 -8.49
C ARG A 14 5.04 -10.81 -7.18
N VAL A 15 3.72 -10.77 -7.06
CA VAL A 15 3.01 -10.43 -5.83
C VAL A 15 2.13 -11.61 -5.47
N ARG A 16 2.32 -12.22 -4.29
CA ARG A 16 1.44 -13.27 -3.79
C ARG A 16 0.49 -12.69 -2.74
N THR A 17 -0.80 -12.86 -2.95
CA THR A 17 -1.86 -12.48 -2.00
C THR A 17 -2.69 -13.73 -1.68
N ASP A 18 -2.79 -14.09 -0.41
CA ASP A 18 -3.58 -15.23 0.08
C ASP A 18 -3.29 -16.57 -0.63
N GLY A 19 -2.01 -16.81 -0.95
CA GLY A 19 -1.56 -18.04 -1.62
C GLY A 19 -1.75 -18.03 -3.14
N ALA A 20 -2.48 -17.05 -3.70
CA ALA A 20 -2.59 -16.84 -5.13
C ALA A 20 -1.46 -15.92 -5.63
N ASP A 21 -0.83 -16.33 -6.74
CA ASP A 21 0.18 -15.53 -7.40
C ASP A 21 -0.46 -14.58 -8.39
N THR A 22 -0.33 -13.29 -8.14
CA THR A 22 -0.48 -12.28 -9.16
C THR A 22 0.91 -12.07 -9.77
N SER A 23 1.09 -12.47 -11.03
CA SER A 23 2.28 -12.06 -11.77
C SER A 23 2.28 -10.53 -11.88
N VAL A 24 3.45 -9.90 -11.91
CA VAL A 24 3.56 -8.50 -12.36
C VAL A 24 3.27 -8.40 -13.87
N ASP A 25 3.28 -9.54 -14.57
CA ASP A 25 2.72 -9.75 -15.91
C ASP A 25 1.20 -10.11 -15.87
N GLY A 26 0.52 -10.03 -14.73
CA GLY A 26 -0.92 -10.29 -14.62
C GLY A 26 -1.73 -9.00 -14.67
N PRO A 27 -2.95 -8.98 -15.24
CA PRO A 27 -3.83 -7.80 -15.19
C PRO A 27 -3.92 -7.23 -13.76
N ASP A 28 -3.42 -6.03 -13.51
CA ASP A 28 -3.61 -5.35 -12.20
C ASP A 28 -5.04 -4.77 -12.10
N GLU A 29 -5.67 -4.51 -13.26
CA GLU A 29 -7.09 -4.17 -13.41
C GLU A 29 -7.83 -5.23 -14.24
N PRO A 30 -9.14 -5.45 -14.01
CA PRO A 30 -9.95 -6.28 -14.91
C PRO A 30 -9.86 -5.78 -16.35
N GLY A 31 -9.11 -6.51 -17.20
CA GLY A 31 -8.89 -6.18 -18.62
C GLY A 31 -7.49 -5.66 -18.98
N SER A 32 -6.59 -5.43 -18.02
CA SER A 32 -5.17 -5.13 -18.32
C SER A 32 -4.43 -6.39 -18.79
N THR A 33 -3.35 -6.27 -19.54
CA THR A 33 -2.50 -7.40 -19.96
C THR A 33 -1.11 -7.34 -19.32
N ALA A 34 -0.40 -8.47 -19.34
CA ALA A 34 1.05 -8.53 -19.08
C ALA A 34 1.83 -7.44 -19.82
N GLU A 35 1.44 -7.21 -21.06
CA GLU A 35 2.09 -6.27 -21.96
C GLU A 35 1.86 -4.83 -21.53
N ASP A 36 0.64 -4.49 -21.08
CA ASP A 36 0.32 -3.16 -20.56
C ASP A 36 1.18 -2.81 -19.35
N ASN A 37 1.33 -3.75 -18.41
CA ASN A 37 2.18 -3.55 -17.23
C ASN A 37 3.64 -3.34 -17.62
N ARG A 38 4.17 -4.14 -18.58
CA ARG A 38 5.53 -3.98 -19.10
C ARG A 38 5.72 -2.63 -19.78
N ASN A 39 4.73 -2.15 -20.51
CA ASN A 39 4.76 -0.85 -21.16
C ASN A 39 4.79 0.30 -20.12
N ILE A 40 4.02 0.21 -19.03
CA ILE A 40 4.08 1.18 -17.91
C ILE A 40 5.48 1.21 -17.30
N VAL A 41 6.06 0.05 -17.03
CA VAL A 41 7.42 -0.06 -16.49
C VAL A 41 8.45 0.54 -17.46
N ALA A 42 8.34 0.23 -18.76
CA ALA A 42 9.22 0.76 -19.80
C ALA A 42 9.11 2.29 -19.94
N ALA A 43 7.92 2.85 -19.74
CA ALA A 43 7.67 4.30 -19.71
C ALA A 43 8.22 4.98 -18.44
N GLY A 44 8.77 4.22 -17.49
CA GLY A 44 9.40 4.72 -16.28
C GLY A 44 8.61 4.47 -15.00
N GLY A 45 7.45 3.81 -15.05
CA GLY A 45 6.65 3.44 -13.89
C GLY A 45 5.70 4.51 -13.37
N ASP A 46 4.85 4.11 -12.43
CA ASP A 46 3.81 4.93 -11.81
C ASP A 46 3.59 4.51 -10.33
N PRO A 47 2.62 5.08 -9.59
CA PRO A 47 2.34 4.65 -8.21
C PRO A 47 1.95 3.17 -8.06
N THR A 48 1.35 2.57 -9.08
CA THR A 48 0.93 1.16 -9.10
C THR A 48 2.14 0.25 -9.37
N PHE A 49 3.03 0.67 -10.26
CA PHE A 49 4.28 0.02 -10.63
C PHE A 49 5.48 0.92 -10.32
N PRO A 50 5.82 1.13 -9.03
CA PRO A 50 6.85 2.09 -8.64
C PRO A 50 8.24 1.55 -8.99
N THR A 51 8.78 1.98 -10.15
CA THR A 51 10.14 1.66 -10.57
C THR A 51 11.17 2.50 -9.80
N PRO A 52 12.47 2.13 -9.76
CA PRO A 52 13.51 3.02 -9.22
C PRO A 52 13.53 4.39 -9.89
N ARG A 53 13.28 4.46 -11.21
CA ARG A 53 13.21 5.73 -11.96
C ARG A 53 12.02 6.57 -11.49
N PHE A 54 10.84 5.97 -11.32
CA PHE A 54 9.66 6.64 -10.78
C PHE A 54 9.94 7.16 -9.36
N LEU A 55 10.45 6.31 -8.47
CA LEU A 55 10.74 6.68 -7.08
C LEU A 55 11.79 7.80 -7.00
N ALA A 56 12.83 7.77 -7.83
CA ALA A 56 13.84 8.82 -7.90
C ALA A 56 13.31 10.15 -8.46
N SER A 57 12.22 10.11 -9.22
CA SER A 57 11.56 11.32 -9.74
C SER A 57 10.62 12.00 -8.74
N LEU A 58 10.27 11.33 -7.63
CA LEU A 58 9.36 11.87 -6.64
C LEU A 58 10.04 12.97 -5.80
N PRO A 59 9.36 14.10 -5.55
CA PRO A 59 9.85 15.10 -4.62
C PRO A 59 10.00 14.54 -3.20
N THR A 60 11.01 15.02 -2.47
CA THR A 60 11.21 14.70 -1.05
C THR A 60 10.67 15.78 -0.11
N GLU A 61 10.19 16.91 -0.64
CA GLU A 61 9.44 17.90 0.13
C GLU A 61 7.96 17.46 0.23
N PRO A 62 7.36 17.40 1.44
CA PRO A 62 6.03 16.81 1.64
C PRO A 62 4.90 17.44 0.83
N LYS A 63 4.85 18.78 0.68
CA LYS A 63 3.77 19.44 -0.08
C LYS A 63 3.91 19.18 -1.57
N ALA A 64 5.13 19.25 -2.11
CA ALA A 64 5.44 18.91 -3.49
C ALA A 64 5.18 17.43 -3.78
N LEU A 65 5.55 16.54 -2.86
CA LEU A 65 5.24 15.12 -2.97
C LEU A 65 3.73 14.88 -2.98
N ARG A 66 2.99 15.53 -2.07
CA ARG A 66 1.53 15.45 -2.05
C ARG A 66 0.93 15.90 -3.38
N ALA A 67 1.32 17.08 -3.87
CA ALA A 67 0.85 17.59 -5.15
C ALA A 67 1.16 16.62 -6.30
N ARG A 68 2.38 16.05 -6.31
CA ARG A 68 2.76 15.06 -7.32
C ARG A 68 1.89 13.81 -7.25
N LEU A 69 1.66 13.26 -6.04
CA LEU A 69 0.81 12.09 -5.86
C LEU A 69 -0.66 12.38 -6.22
N ASP A 70 -1.16 13.59 -5.98
CA ASP A 70 -2.49 14.02 -6.42
C ASP A 70 -2.64 14.02 -7.94
N GLU A 71 -1.56 14.37 -8.69
CA GLU A 71 -1.55 14.31 -10.16
C GLU A 71 -1.51 12.90 -10.72
N VAL A 72 -0.65 12.03 -10.16
CA VAL A 72 -0.36 10.71 -10.76
C VAL A 72 -1.25 9.59 -10.26
N THR A 73 -2.12 9.86 -9.28
CA THR A 73 -3.00 8.87 -8.68
C THR A 73 -4.44 9.10 -9.13
N TYR A 74 -5.13 8.05 -9.57
CA TYR A 74 -6.54 8.17 -9.95
C TYR A 74 -7.41 8.68 -8.79
N GLY A 75 -8.02 9.85 -8.99
CA GLY A 75 -8.87 10.54 -8.02
C GLY A 75 -8.12 11.39 -6.97
N GLY A 76 -6.78 11.38 -7.00
CA GLY A 76 -5.90 12.02 -6.04
C GLY A 76 -5.99 11.45 -4.61
N LEU A 77 -5.30 12.09 -3.68
CA LEU A 77 -5.31 11.79 -2.24
C LEU A 77 -6.33 12.65 -1.46
N THR A 78 -7.29 13.25 -2.17
CA THR A 78 -8.37 14.03 -1.56
C THR A 78 -9.35 13.10 -0.84
N VAL A 79 -9.57 13.36 0.45
CA VAL A 79 -10.60 12.68 1.24
C VAL A 79 -11.96 13.22 0.80
N ARG A 80 -12.85 12.32 0.36
CA ARG A 80 -14.20 12.66 -0.09
C ARG A 80 -15.26 11.86 0.67
N PRO A 81 -16.44 12.44 0.93
CA PRO A 81 -17.56 11.70 1.52
C PRO A 81 -17.85 10.40 0.76
N GLY A 82 -17.90 9.27 1.48
CA GLY A 82 -18.16 7.94 0.92
C GLY A 82 -16.95 7.30 0.21
N ARG A 83 -15.82 8.00 0.14
CA ARG A 83 -14.53 7.51 -0.40
C ARG A 83 -13.36 7.89 0.50
N GLU A 84 -13.59 8.00 1.80
CA GLU A 84 -12.56 8.39 2.77
C GLU A 84 -11.40 7.39 2.79
N TRP A 85 -11.66 6.13 2.46
CA TRP A 85 -10.66 5.07 2.37
C TRP A 85 -9.70 5.24 1.19
N GLN A 86 -10.07 5.97 0.13
CA GLN A 86 -9.34 5.98 -1.14
C GLN A 86 -7.89 6.46 -1.00
N PRO A 87 -7.59 7.59 -0.34
CA PRO A 87 -6.21 8.03 -0.17
C PRO A 87 -5.34 7.01 0.58
N VAL A 88 -5.89 6.35 1.60
CA VAL A 88 -5.17 5.31 2.36
C VAL A 88 -4.85 4.11 1.49
N VAL A 89 -5.80 3.66 0.66
CA VAL A 89 -5.58 2.54 -0.27
C VAL A 89 -4.51 2.88 -1.31
N GLN A 90 -4.53 4.10 -1.85
CA GLN A 90 -3.51 4.53 -2.81
C GLN A 90 -2.12 4.57 -2.19
N LEU A 91 -2.00 5.13 -0.97
CA LEU A 91 -0.73 5.18 -0.24
C LEU A 91 -0.26 3.79 0.20
N TRP A 92 -1.16 2.91 0.64
CA TRP A 92 -0.78 1.54 0.93
C TRP A 92 -0.28 0.83 -0.32
N ALA A 93 -0.81 1.15 -1.51
CA ALA A 93 -0.54 0.38 -2.72
C ALA A 93 0.88 0.65 -3.19
N LEU A 94 1.25 1.94 -3.17
CA LEU A 94 2.62 2.39 -3.34
C LEU A 94 3.55 1.76 -2.31
N LEU A 95 3.25 1.87 -1.00
CA LEU A 95 4.12 1.36 0.06
C LEU A 95 4.32 -0.16 -0.02
N SER A 96 3.26 -0.92 -0.27
CA SER A 96 3.29 -2.38 -0.37
C SER A 96 4.21 -2.91 -1.47
N ARG A 97 4.58 -2.05 -2.43
CA ARG A 97 5.49 -2.35 -3.54
C ARG A 97 6.82 -1.62 -3.43
N ALA A 98 6.90 -0.48 -2.73
CA ALA A 98 8.07 0.39 -2.72
C ALA A 98 8.84 0.44 -1.39
N GLU A 99 8.25 0.07 -0.25
CA GLU A 99 8.80 0.38 1.09
C GLU A 99 10.30 0.04 1.27
N PRO A 100 10.80 -1.14 0.85
CA PRO A 100 12.22 -1.48 0.98
C PRO A 100 13.16 -0.60 0.14
N ARG A 101 12.63 0.02 -0.92
CA ARG A 101 13.37 0.77 -1.95
C ARG A 101 13.28 2.28 -1.77
N LEU A 102 12.48 2.76 -0.81
CA LEU A 102 12.40 4.19 -0.52
C LEU A 102 13.70 4.70 0.08
N SER A 103 14.20 5.83 -0.43
CA SER A 103 15.24 6.59 0.27
C SER A 103 14.72 7.03 1.64
N PRO A 104 15.60 7.29 2.63
CA PRO A 104 15.19 7.83 3.93
C PRO A 104 14.32 9.08 3.81
N GLU A 105 14.69 10.01 2.93
CA GLU A 105 14.02 11.30 2.73
C GLU A 105 12.63 11.10 2.13
N LEU A 106 12.52 10.27 1.08
CA LEU A 106 11.24 9.98 0.45
C LEU A 106 10.29 9.24 1.41
N ARG A 107 10.83 8.34 2.25
CA ARG A 107 10.04 7.65 3.28
C ARG A 107 9.48 8.64 4.30
N VAL A 108 10.31 9.54 4.81
CA VAL A 108 9.86 10.60 5.74
C VAL A 108 8.79 11.47 5.09
N ALA A 109 9.01 11.89 3.85
CA ALA A 109 8.05 12.71 3.12
C ALA A 109 6.70 11.99 2.94
N LEU A 110 6.69 10.71 2.55
CA LEU A 110 5.48 9.91 2.45
C LEU A 110 4.74 9.81 3.78
N TYR A 111 5.46 9.66 4.89
CA TYR A 111 4.83 9.59 6.21
C TYR A 111 4.24 10.93 6.64
N GLN A 112 4.88 12.04 6.28
CA GLN A 112 4.33 13.38 6.49
C GLN A 112 3.09 13.63 5.62
N VAL A 113 3.07 13.13 4.38
CA VAL A 113 1.87 13.14 3.53
C VAL A 113 0.73 12.36 4.16
N ILE A 114 1.01 11.16 4.70
CA ILE A 114 0.02 10.37 5.42
C ILE A 114 -0.48 11.16 6.64
N ALA A 115 0.42 11.63 7.51
CA ALA A 115 0.06 12.38 8.71
C ALA A 115 -0.75 13.65 8.45
N GLY A 116 -0.62 14.24 7.25
CA GLY A 116 -1.41 15.39 6.80
C GLY A 116 -2.83 15.07 6.30
N LEU A 117 -3.23 13.79 6.23
CA LEU A 117 -4.58 13.42 5.81
C LEU A 117 -5.62 13.83 6.88
N PRO A 118 -6.69 14.55 6.50
CA PRO A 118 -7.70 14.98 7.45
C PRO A 118 -8.51 13.78 7.97
N GLY A 119 -8.73 13.74 9.29
CA GLY A 119 -9.55 12.71 9.93
C GLY A 119 -8.82 11.40 10.25
N LEU A 120 -7.47 11.38 10.18
CA LEU A 120 -6.69 10.22 10.58
C LEU A 120 -6.97 9.79 12.01
N VAL A 121 -7.09 8.47 12.18
CA VAL A 121 -7.11 7.79 13.46
C VAL A 121 -5.94 6.83 13.55
N ALA A 122 -5.44 6.63 14.76
CA ALA A 122 -4.41 5.64 15.06
C ALA A 122 -4.88 4.74 16.20
N SER A 123 -4.57 3.44 16.11
CA SER A 123 -4.77 2.49 17.20
C SER A 123 -3.63 1.48 17.26
N GLU A 124 -3.33 1.01 18.47
CA GLU A 124 -2.42 -0.12 18.65
C GLU A 124 -3.12 -1.43 18.29
N VAL A 125 -2.43 -2.27 17.54
CA VAL A 125 -2.89 -3.62 17.18
C VAL A 125 -1.74 -4.60 17.26
N THR A 126 -2.04 -5.87 17.54
CA THR A 126 -1.08 -6.97 17.40
C THR A 126 -1.51 -7.83 16.21
N VAL A 127 -0.58 -8.09 15.29
CA VAL A 127 -0.80 -8.90 14.08
C VAL A 127 0.30 -9.94 14.02
N ASP A 128 -0.06 -11.22 14.08
CA ASP A 128 0.90 -12.34 14.09
C ASP A 128 2.03 -12.16 15.12
N GLY A 129 1.69 -11.70 16.33
CA GLY A 129 2.63 -11.43 17.41
C GLY A 129 3.44 -10.13 17.27
N ARG A 130 3.29 -9.39 16.16
CA ARG A 130 3.95 -8.11 15.91
C ARG A 130 3.08 -6.94 16.36
N ARG A 131 3.63 -6.05 17.20
CA ARG A 131 2.95 -4.80 17.60
C ARG A 131 3.04 -3.77 16.48
N CYS A 132 1.90 -3.25 16.06
CA CYS A 132 1.77 -2.27 14.99
C CYS A 132 0.87 -1.10 15.41
N TRP A 133 1.10 0.06 14.82
CA TRP A 133 0.13 1.15 14.73
C TRP A 133 -0.72 0.97 13.47
N ALA A 134 -2.03 0.84 13.63
CA ALA A 134 -2.98 0.96 12.52
C ALA A 134 -3.34 2.43 12.35
N VAL A 135 -2.82 3.08 11.31
CA VAL A 135 -3.05 4.50 11.01
C VAL A 135 -3.88 4.61 9.73
N GLY A 136 -5.05 5.23 9.81
CA GLY A 136 -6.00 5.21 8.70
C GLY A 136 -7.21 6.10 8.88
N LEU A 137 -8.17 5.94 7.97
CA LEU A 137 -9.40 6.71 7.92
C LEU A 137 -10.61 5.81 8.16
N LYS A 138 -11.60 6.36 8.87
CA LYS A 138 -12.92 5.74 9.02
C LYS A 138 -13.86 6.29 7.97
N SER A 139 -14.61 5.43 7.30
CA SER A 139 -15.75 5.84 6.48
C SER A 139 -16.95 6.20 7.35
N MET A 140 -17.98 6.81 6.76
CA MET A 140 -19.19 7.23 7.48
C MET A 140 -19.93 6.11 8.21
N ASN A 141 -19.83 4.86 7.74
CA ASN A 141 -20.39 3.67 8.40
C ASN A 141 -19.48 3.12 9.52
N GLY A 142 -18.36 3.78 9.81
CA GLY A 142 -17.40 3.38 10.84
C GLY A 142 -16.39 2.32 10.41
N ASP A 143 -16.35 1.90 9.13
CA ASP A 143 -15.31 0.98 8.65
C ASP A 143 -13.96 1.67 8.65
N LEU A 144 -12.92 0.98 9.11
CA LEU A 144 -11.55 1.48 9.12
C LEU A 144 -10.78 0.89 7.94
N THR A 145 -10.09 1.75 7.19
CA THR A 145 -9.02 1.36 6.26
C THR A 145 -7.72 2.00 6.73
N ALA A 146 -6.69 1.19 6.99
CA ALA A 146 -5.45 1.64 7.62
C ALA A 146 -4.20 0.98 7.05
N ILE A 147 -3.09 1.72 7.13
CA ILE A 147 -1.73 1.21 6.95
C ILE A 147 -1.23 0.76 8.33
N LEU A 148 -0.54 -0.38 8.36
CA LEU A 148 0.11 -0.89 9.57
C LEU A 148 1.56 -0.42 9.60
N PHE A 149 1.97 0.23 10.68
CA PHE A 149 3.35 0.62 10.94
C PHE A 149 3.90 -0.20 12.09
N ASP A 150 5.01 -0.90 11.87
CA ASP A 150 5.68 -1.66 12.92
C ASP A 150 6.18 -0.74 14.03
N GLN A 151 5.80 -1.00 15.28
CA GLN A 151 6.16 -0.12 16.40
C GLN A 151 7.67 -0.09 16.67
N ARG A 152 8.40 -1.17 16.34
CA ARG A 152 9.84 -1.26 16.59
C ARG A 152 10.64 -0.45 15.58
N SER A 153 10.32 -0.54 14.30
CA SER A 153 11.09 0.10 13.22
C SER A 153 10.46 1.39 12.67
N GLY A 154 9.19 1.66 12.98
CA GLY A 154 8.42 2.73 12.35
C GLY A 154 8.13 2.50 10.86
N ARG A 155 8.46 1.32 10.31
CA ARG A 155 8.29 1.02 8.88
C ARG A 155 6.87 0.56 8.59
N ALA A 156 6.33 0.98 7.45
CA ALA A 156 5.07 0.43 6.95
C ALA A 156 5.27 -1.08 6.69
N ALA A 157 4.36 -1.89 7.23
CA ALA A 157 4.51 -3.34 7.36
C ALA A 157 3.29 -4.11 6.87
N GLY A 158 2.22 -3.42 6.46
CA GLY A 158 0.99 -4.08 6.08
C GLY A 158 -0.19 -3.12 5.95
N HIS A 159 -1.37 -3.70 5.84
CA HIS A 159 -2.62 -2.97 5.90
C HIS A 159 -3.68 -3.69 6.74
N ARG A 160 -4.69 -2.93 7.17
CA ARG A 160 -5.85 -3.42 7.92
C ARG A 160 -7.12 -2.83 7.32
N ARG A 161 -8.13 -3.69 7.13
CA ARG A 161 -9.52 -3.29 6.92
C ARG A 161 -10.35 -3.85 8.07
N GLN A 162 -11.20 -3.03 8.65
CA GLN A 162 -12.15 -3.45 9.68
C GLN A 162 -13.52 -2.94 9.30
N ARG A 163 -14.46 -3.87 9.11
CA ARG A 163 -15.87 -3.53 8.87
C ARG A 163 -16.62 -3.45 10.19
N SER A 164 -17.25 -2.31 10.41
CA SER A 164 -18.19 -2.11 11.51
C SER A 164 -19.48 -2.87 11.21
N VAL A 165 -20.08 -3.45 12.24
CA VAL A 165 -21.39 -4.08 12.12
C VAL A 165 -22.45 -2.99 12.25
N SER A 166 -23.25 -2.79 11.21
CA SER A 166 -24.38 -1.86 11.26
C SER A 166 -25.54 -2.48 12.06
N GLY A 167 -26.00 -1.81 13.11
CA GLY A 167 -27.20 -2.17 13.87
C GLY A 167 -26.99 -2.28 15.38
N THR A 168 -28.07 -2.12 16.15
CA THR A 168 -28.09 -2.35 17.61
C THR A 168 -27.53 -3.74 17.88
N PRO A 169 -26.51 -3.89 18.75
CA PRO A 169 -26.00 -5.21 19.05
C PRO A 169 -27.13 -5.99 19.71
N ALA A 170 -27.63 -7.01 19.01
CA ALA A 170 -28.36 -8.08 19.68
C ALA A 170 -27.46 -8.59 20.82
N PRO A 171 -28.00 -9.00 21.98
CA PRO A 171 -27.19 -9.68 22.98
C PRO A 171 -26.54 -10.91 22.31
N GLY A 172 -25.21 -10.85 22.08
CA GLY A 172 -24.47 -11.78 21.24
C GLY A 172 -23.99 -11.25 19.88
N GLY A 173 -24.03 -9.93 19.63
CA GLY A 173 -23.69 -9.29 18.37
C GLY A 173 -22.37 -9.79 17.77
N ALA A 174 -22.39 -10.09 16.47
CA ALA A 174 -21.23 -10.59 15.75
C ALA A 174 -20.06 -9.61 15.88
N PRO A 175 -18.83 -10.10 16.13
CA PRO A 175 -17.67 -9.23 16.19
C PRO A 175 -17.44 -8.53 14.84
N PRO A 176 -16.83 -7.33 14.82
CA PRO A 176 -16.47 -6.66 13.58
C PRO A 176 -15.59 -7.57 12.72
N THR A 177 -15.84 -7.60 11.41
CA THR A 177 -15.00 -8.38 10.49
C THR A 177 -13.70 -7.63 10.27
N VAL A 178 -12.59 -8.24 10.68
CA VAL A 178 -11.25 -7.67 10.54
C VAL A 178 -10.47 -8.49 9.51
N SER A 179 -9.85 -7.81 8.56
CA SER A 179 -8.89 -8.35 7.61
C SER A 179 -7.57 -7.60 7.75
N GLN A 180 -6.47 -8.33 7.89
CA GLN A 180 -5.14 -7.78 8.09
C GLN A 180 -4.13 -8.56 7.29
N THR A 181 -3.22 -7.83 6.66
CA THR A 181 -2.20 -8.42 5.80
C THR A 181 -0.87 -7.76 6.12
N LEU A 182 0.08 -8.55 6.61
CA LEU A 182 1.48 -8.13 6.67
C LEU A 182 2.14 -8.31 5.30
N TRP A 183 3.01 -7.37 4.96
CA TRP A 183 3.84 -7.40 3.76
C TRP A 183 5.17 -8.05 4.07
N THR A 184 5.56 -9.00 3.23
CA THR A 184 6.90 -9.57 3.18
C THR A 184 7.54 -9.18 1.86
N PHE A 185 8.85 -8.93 1.92
CA PHE A 185 9.65 -8.53 0.77
C PHE A 185 10.82 -9.50 0.65
N ALA A 186 11.01 -10.03 -0.54
CA ALA A 186 12.12 -10.92 -0.84
C ALA A 186 12.82 -10.45 -2.12
N VAL A 187 14.15 -10.55 -2.15
CA VAL A 187 14.93 -10.33 -3.38
C VAL A 187 15.26 -11.72 -3.91
N VAL A 188 14.92 -11.99 -5.17
CA VAL A 188 15.20 -13.27 -5.80
C VAL A 188 16.55 -13.18 -6.51
N PRO A 189 17.56 -13.98 -6.11
CA PRO A 189 18.81 -14.10 -6.85
C PRO A 189 18.57 -14.75 -8.22
N ASP A 190 19.37 -14.38 -9.22
CA ASP A 190 19.23 -14.62 -10.67
C ASP A 190 19.25 -16.09 -11.15
N THR A 191 18.74 -17.05 -10.36
CA THR A 191 18.89 -18.49 -10.63
C THR A 191 17.71 -19.16 -11.31
N ASN A 192 16.63 -18.43 -11.64
CA ASN A 192 15.42 -19.00 -12.26
C ASN A 192 14.99 -18.33 -13.57
N ARG A 193 15.91 -17.72 -14.33
CA ARG A 193 15.74 -17.64 -15.79
C ARG A 193 16.12 -18.99 -16.39
N THR A 194 15.30 -20.01 -16.14
CA THR A 194 15.34 -21.21 -16.99
C THR A 194 14.82 -20.83 -18.37
N GLU A 195 15.64 -21.16 -19.36
CA GLU A 195 15.45 -21.06 -20.81
C GLU A 195 14.09 -21.55 -21.31
#